data_AF-A0A7C5T793-F1
#
_entry.id   AF-A0A7C5T793-F1
#
_cell.length_a   1.000
_cell.length_b   1.000
_cell.length_c   1.000
_cell.angle_alpha   90.00
_cell.angle_beta   90.00
_cell.angle_gamma   90.00
#
_symmetry.space_group_name_H-M   'P 1'
#
loop_
_entity.id
_entity.type
_entity.pdbx_description
1 polymer ?
#
loop_
_entity_poly.entity_id
_entity_poly.type
_entity_poly.pdbx_seq_one_letter_code
_entity_poly.pdbx_strand_id
1 'polypeptide(L)'
;MKAAAVGGGIKAVFVIDSEGREVGTAVSEISRHFKELKDRFRVVVVVPRHEAWLCIGLGFDAARCRNSPEHVLSMERGRYEKRHLAEWVREIDVERLMWEGDFIDYVAALRWLSDP
;
A
#
# COMPACT_ATOMS: atom_id res chain seq x y z
N MET A 1 14.65 7.55 14.07
CA MET A 1 13.48 8.44 14.24
C MET A 1 12.53 7.77 15.23
N LYS A 2 12.31 8.35 16.41
CA LYS A 2 11.35 7.84 17.41
C LYS A 2 10.11 8.74 17.34
N ALA A 3 8.99 8.22 16.85
CA ALA A 3 7.71 8.89 16.97
C ALA A 3 7.08 8.46 18.31
N ALA A 4 6.80 9.43 19.18
CA ALA A 4 5.99 9.22 20.37
C ALA A 4 4.66 9.95 20.14
N ALA A 5 3.57 9.23 20.31
CA ALA A 5 2.24 9.77 20.12
C ALA A 5 1.55 9.84 21.48
N VAL A 6 1.07 11.04 21.85
CA VAL A 6 0.54 11.36 23.18
C VAL A 6 -0.95 11.66 23.04
N GLY A 7 -1.80 10.90 23.75
CA GLY A 7 -3.22 11.21 23.99
C GLY A 7 -4.20 10.50 23.04
N GLY A 8 -5.05 9.64 23.62
CA GLY A 8 -5.98 8.74 22.91
C GLY A 8 -5.39 7.35 22.69
N GLY A 9 -6.22 6.30 22.68
CA GLY A 9 -5.78 4.96 22.28
C GLY A 9 -5.46 4.93 20.79
N ILE A 10 -4.26 5.39 20.42
CA ILE A 10 -3.88 5.60 19.01
C ILE A 10 -3.86 4.25 18.29
N LYS A 11 -4.74 4.12 17.30
CA LYS A 11 -4.71 3.09 16.27
C LYS A 11 -3.83 3.58 15.12
N ALA A 12 -3.04 2.69 14.51
CA ALA A 12 -2.17 3.02 13.38
C ALA A 12 -2.27 1.96 12.27
N VAL A 13 -2.18 2.38 11.02
CA VAL A 13 -2.07 1.47 9.87
C VAL A 13 -0.74 1.75 9.19
N PHE A 14 0.09 0.72 9.07
CA PHE A 14 1.31 0.75 8.29
C PHE A 14 1.03 0.13 6.92
N VAL A 15 1.20 0.91 5.86
CA VAL A 15 1.11 0.43 4.49
C VAL A 15 2.52 0.45 3.91
N ILE A 16 3.04 -0.72 3.55
CA ILE A 16 4.45 -0.88 3.16
C ILE A 16 4.57 -1.61 1.83
N ASP A 17 5.60 -1.25 1.06
CA ASP A 17 5.98 -2.00 -0.13
C ASP A 17 6.60 -3.35 0.29
N SER A 18 6.22 -4.43 -0.40
CA SER A 18 6.91 -5.71 -0.22
C SER A 18 8.35 -5.65 -0.75
N GLU A 19 8.57 -4.82 -1.78
CA GLU A 19 9.85 -4.72 -2.50
C GLU A 19 10.33 -6.07 -3.03
N GLY A 20 9.39 -6.96 -3.39
CA GLY A 20 9.66 -8.32 -3.87
C GLY A 20 9.92 -9.35 -2.76
N ARG A 21 9.82 -8.96 -1.48
CA ARG A 21 9.91 -9.88 -0.35
C ARG A 21 8.58 -10.58 -0.10
N GLU A 22 8.65 -11.72 0.59
CA GLU A 22 7.45 -12.41 1.07
C GLU A 22 6.69 -11.55 2.09
N VAL A 23 5.36 -11.51 1.97
CA VAL A 23 4.47 -10.71 2.81
C VAL A 23 4.70 -10.97 4.30
N GLY A 24 4.83 -12.23 4.71
CA GLY A 24 5.06 -12.59 6.12
C GLY A 24 6.36 -12.02 6.70
N THR A 25 7.40 -11.90 5.89
CA THR A 25 8.67 -11.29 6.28
C THR A 25 8.52 -9.79 6.50
N ALA A 26 7.88 -9.09 5.56
CA ALA A 26 7.62 -7.65 5.66
C ALA A 26 6.74 -7.31 6.90
N VAL A 27 5.72 -8.11 7.16
CA VAL A 27 4.87 -7.97 8.38
C VAL A 27 5.67 -8.21 9.66
N SER A 28 6.53 -9.24 9.67
CA SER A 28 7.31 -9.62 10.86
C SER A 28 8.32 -8.55 11.25
N GLU A 29 8.94 -7.89 10.28
CA GLU A 29 9.88 -6.79 10.52
C GLU A 29 9.20 -5.64 11.27
N ILE A 30 8.05 -5.16 10.78
CA ILE A 30 7.28 -4.11 11.46
C ILE A 30 6.80 -4.60 12.83
N SER A 31 6.22 -5.80 12.89
CA SER A 31 5.65 -6.34 14.12
C SER A 31 6.67 -6.50 15.25
N ARG A 32 7.94 -6.75 14.91
CA ARG A 32 9.04 -6.83 15.89
C ARG A 32 9.30 -5.51 16.60
N HIS A 33 9.05 -4.37 15.95
CA HIS A 33 9.24 -3.04 16.53
C HIS A 33 8.09 -2.60 17.44
N PHE A 34 6.91 -3.21 17.30
CA PHE A 34 5.69 -2.81 18.01
C PHE A 34 5.04 -3.96 18.80
N LYS A 35 5.86 -4.89 19.35
CA LYS A 35 5.36 -6.12 20.01
C LYS A 35 4.30 -5.88 21.08
N GLU A 36 4.39 -4.80 21.85
CA GLU A 36 3.45 -4.47 22.93
C GLU A 36 2.18 -3.75 22.46
N LEU A 37 2.11 -3.39 21.17
CA LEU A 37 1.04 -2.61 20.58
C LEU A 37 0.33 -3.36 19.44
N LYS A 38 0.43 -4.70 19.38
CA LYS A 38 -0.12 -5.53 18.27
C LYS A 38 -1.60 -5.30 17.99
N ASP A 39 -2.39 -4.99 19.02
CA ASP A 39 -3.82 -4.72 18.87
C ASP A 39 -4.13 -3.27 18.47
N ARG A 40 -3.09 -2.41 18.45
CA ARG A 40 -3.16 -0.99 18.12
C ARG A 40 -2.57 -0.66 16.75
N PHE A 41 -2.09 -1.65 16.00
CA PHE A 41 -1.76 -1.43 14.60
C PHE A 41 -2.17 -2.58 13.69
N ARG A 42 -2.27 -2.23 12.40
CA ARG A 42 -2.37 -3.18 11.28
C ARG A 42 -1.23 -2.92 10.32
N VAL A 43 -0.76 -3.97 9.66
CA VAL A 43 0.25 -3.88 8.59
C VAL A 43 -0.40 -4.40 7.33
N VAL A 44 -0.35 -3.58 6.28
CA VAL A 44 -0.80 -3.89 4.93
C VAL A 44 0.43 -3.89 4.05
N VAL A 45 0.64 -4.97 3.30
CA VAL A 45 1.79 -5.11 2.42
C VAL A 45 1.32 -5.02 0.98
N VAL A 46 1.81 -4.02 0.26
CA VAL A 46 1.51 -3.81 -1.15
C VAL A 46 2.49 -4.61 -1.99
N VAL A 47 2.00 -5.39 -2.96
CA VAL A 47 2.82 -6.33 -3.72
C VAL A 47 2.95 -5.93 -5.20
N PRO A 48 4.14 -5.66 -5.74
CA PRO A 48 5.40 -5.49 -5.02
C PRO A 48 5.53 -4.10 -4.37
N ARG A 49 4.77 -3.11 -4.85
CA ARG A 49 4.88 -1.71 -4.44
C ARG A 49 3.63 -0.89 -4.76
N HIS A 50 3.48 0.29 -4.15
CA HIS A 50 2.36 1.22 -4.37
C HIS A 50 2.13 1.60 -5.84
N GLU A 51 3.18 1.66 -6.65
CA GLU A 51 3.07 1.92 -8.09
C GLU A 51 2.24 0.85 -8.82
N ALA A 52 2.12 -0.36 -8.29
CA ALA A 52 1.24 -1.40 -8.84
C ALA A 52 -0.23 -0.99 -8.75
N TRP A 53 -0.67 -0.44 -7.60
CA TRP A 53 -2.03 0.09 -7.47
C TRP A 53 -2.26 1.28 -8.39
N LEU A 54 -1.29 2.19 -8.51
CA LEU A 54 -1.42 3.29 -9.47
C LEU A 54 -1.59 2.74 -10.90
N CYS A 55 -0.73 1.81 -11.31
CA CYS A 55 -0.74 1.20 -12.64
C CYS A 55 -2.07 0.50 -12.95
N ILE A 56 -2.57 -0.33 -12.03
CA ILE A 56 -3.85 -1.04 -12.17
C ILE A 56 -5.03 -0.07 -12.17
N GLY A 57 -5.01 0.90 -11.24
CA GLY A 57 -6.05 1.90 -11.09
C GLY A 57 -6.17 2.82 -12.31
N LEU A 58 -5.06 3.12 -12.99
CA LEU A 58 -5.05 3.83 -14.28
C LEU A 58 -5.57 2.99 -15.44
N GLY A 59 -5.90 1.72 -15.19
CA GLY A 59 -6.59 0.84 -16.10
C GLY A 59 -5.70 -0.07 -16.94
N PHE A 60 -4.40 -0.14 -16.64
CA PHE A 60 -3.47 -1.02 -17.33
C PHE A 60 -3.57 -2.47 -16.86
N ASP A 61 -2.94 -3.38 -17.62
CA ASP A 61 -2.97 -4.82 -17.36
C ASP A 61 -2.37 -5.18 -15.98
N ALA A 62 -3.15 -5.88 -15.16
CA ALA A 62 -2.76 -6.19 -13.78
C ALA A 62 -1.52 -7.08 -13.69
N ALA A 63 -1.39 -8.09 -14.56
CA ALA A 63 -0.22 -8.97 -14.54
C ALA A 63 1.08 -8.21 -14.86
N ARG A 64 1.05 -7.34 -15.88
CA ARG A 64 2.17 -6.44 -16.20
C ARG A 64 2.46 -5.47 -15.06
N CYS A 65 1.43 -4.87 -14.47
CA CYS A 65 1.56 -3.92 -13.36
C CYS A 65 2.13 -4.57 -12.09
N ARG A 66 1.79 -5.83 -11.79
CA ARG A 66 2.36 -6.57 -10.66
C ARG A 66 3.81 -6.99 -10.91
N ASN A 67 4.22 -7.15 -12.16
CA ASN A 67 5.60 -7.52 -12.50
C ASN A 67 6.55 -6.32 -12.54
N SER A 68 6.17 -5.23 -13.22
CA SER A 68 7.03 -4.05 -13.38
C SER A 68 6.20 -2.77 -13.55
N PRO A 69 5.61 -2.25 -12.47
CA PRO A 69 4.65 -1.15 -12.58
C PRO A 69 5.28 0.12 -13.14
N GLU A 70 6.49 0.50 -12.72
CA GLU A 70 7.15 1.71 -13.20
C GLU A 70 7.49 1.64 -14.69
N HIS A 71 7.80 0.44 -15.20
CA HIS A 71 8.05 0.23 -16.62
C HIS A 71 6.75 0.39 -17.42
N VAL A 72 5.65 -0.20 -16.97
CA VAL A 72 4.33 -0.03 -17.61
C VAL A 72 3.92 1.44 -17.59
N LEU A 73 3.99 2.10 -16.43
CA LEU A 73 3.70 3.53 -16.30
C LEU A 73 4.56 4.37 -17.26
N SER A 74 5.85 4.04 -17.39
CA SER A 74 6.76 4.75 -18.31
C SER A 74 6.40 4.55 -19.78
N MET A 75 5.94 3.35 -20.15
CA MET A 75 5.56 3.00 -21.52
C MET A 75 4.23 3.66 -21.91
N GLU A 76 3.25 3.64 -21.02
CA GLU A 76 1.87 4.05 -21.33
C GLU A 76 1.64 5.56 -21.13
N ARG A 77 2.40 6.21 -20.22
CA ARG A 77 2.24 7.64 -19.88
C ARG A 77 3.49 8.49 -20.08
N GLY A 78 4.56 7.91 -20.63
CA GLY A 78 5.88 8.56 -20.73
C GLY A 78 6.66 8.46 -19.43
N ARG A 79 7.93 8.92 -19.44
CA ARG A 79 8.91 8.71 -18.37
C ARG A 79 8.31 8.90 -16.97
N TYR A 80 8.21 7.80 -16.22
CA TYR A 80 7.70 7.83 -14.85
C TYR A 80 8.72 8.44 -13.87
N GLU A 81 8.21 9.22 -12.93
CA GLU A 81 8.95 9.80 -11.80
C GLU A 81 8.04 9.77 -10.57
N LYS A 82 8.60 9.65 -9.36
CA LYS A 82 7.80 9.51 -8.13
C LYS A 82 6.81 10.65 -7.89
N ARG A 83 7.09 11.86 -8.37
CA ARG A 83 6.14 12.98 -8.28
C ARG A 83 4.80 12.69 -8.96
N HIS A 84 4.80 11.88 -10.02
CA HIS A 84 3.60 11.56 -10.79
C HIS A 84 2.62 10.68 -10.01
N LEU A 85 3.06 9.98 -8.94
CA LEU A 85 2.15 9.24 -8.06
C LEU A 85 1.04 10.14 -7.53
N ALA A 86 1.40 11.31 -6.99
CA ALA A 86 0.43 12.23 -6.40
C ALA A 86 -0.46 12.90 -7.45
N GLU A 87 0.05 13.07 -8.68
CA GLU A 87 -0.68 13.68 -9.78
C GLU A 87 -1.73 12.71 -10.35
N TRP A 88 -1.30 11.49 -10.66
CA TRP A 88 -2.12 10.50 -11.35
C TRP A 88 -3.05 9.71 -10.43
N VAL A 89 -2.84 9.72 -9.11
CA VAL A 89 -3.73 9.04 -8.15
C VAL A 89 -5.18 9.55 -8.25
N ARG A 90 -5.39 10.79 -8.74
CA ARG A 90 -6.73 11.37 -8.92
C ARG A 90 -7.51 10.78 -10.08
N GLU A 91 -6.82 10.07 -10.97
CA GLU A 91 -7.38 9.48 -12.19
C GLU A 91 -7.66 7.98 -12.03
N ILE A 92 -7.35 7.39 -10.87
CA ILE A 92 -7.49 5.95 -10.67
C ILE A 92 -8.96 5.54 -10.54
N ASP A 93 -9.28 4.41 -11.13
CA ASP A 93 -10.52 3.68 -10.92
C ASP A 93 -10.36 2.76 -9.70
N VAL A 94 -10.95 3.18 -8.57
CA VAL A 94 -10.88 2.43 -7.30
C VAL A 94 -11.61 1.09 -7.39
N GLU A 95 -12.67 0.98 -8.21
CA GLU A 95 -13.41 -0.27 -8.36
C GLU A 95 -12.54 -1.38 -8.96
N ARG A 96 -11.57 -1.02 -9.81
CA ARG A 96 -10.56 -1.98 -10.30
C ARG A 96 -9.66 -2.49 -9.19
N LEU A 97 -9.25 -1.60 -8.29
CA LEU A 97 -8.39 -1.96 -7.17
C LEU A 97 -9.11 -2.85 -6.15
N MET A 98 -10.43 -2.79 -6.07
CA MET A 98 -11.21 -3.67 -5.20
C MET A 98 -11.14 -5.16 -5.58
N TRP A 99 -10.56 -5.51 -6.74
CA TRP A 99 -10.26 -6.90 -7.13
C TRP A 99 -8.89 -7.37 -6.65
N GLU A 100 -8.06 -6.46 -6.16
CA GLU A 100 -6.70 -6.74 -5.72
C GLU A 100 -6.66 -7.06 -4.22
N GLY A 101 -6.15 -8.25 -3.87
CA GLY A 101 -6.17 -8.76 -2.49
C GLY A 101 -5.52 -7.83 -1.47
N ASP A 102 -4.35 -7.27 -1.79
CA ASP A 102 -3.66 -6.33 -0.90
C ASP A 102 -4.40 -4.98 -0.74
N PHE A 103 -5.18 -4.57 -1.74
CA PHE A 103 -6.02 -3.37 -1.65
C PHE A 103 -7.30 -3.63 -0.84
N ILE A 104 -7.85 -4.84 -0.90
CA ILE A 104 -8.94 -5.26 0.00
C ILE A 104 -8.46 -5.20 1.46
N ASP A 105 -7.25 -5.72 1.73
CA ASP A 105 -6.62 -5.65 3.06
C ASP A 105 -6.38 -4.20 3.51
N TYR A 106 -5.97 -3.33 2.58
CA TYR A 106 -5.85 -1.89 2.83
C TYR A 106 -7.18 -1.26 3.27
N VAL A 107 -8.26 -1.49 2.53
CA VAL A 107 -9.58 -0.96 2.85
C VAL A 107 -10.09 -1.52 4.19
N ALA A 108 -9.87 -2.80 4.45
CA ALA A 108 -10.21 -3.42 5.74
C ALA A 108 -9.45 -2.78 6.91
N ALA A 109 -8.15 -2.50 6.73
CA ALA A 109 -7.34 -1.80 7.73
C ALA A 109 -7.81 -0.35 7.95
N LEU A 110 -8.19 0.36 6.89
CA LEU A 110 -8.75 1.72 7.02
C LEU A 110 -10.10 1.74 7.75
N ARG A 111 -10.96 0.74 7.52
CA ARG A 111 -12.22 0.59 8.26
C ARG A 111 -11.94 0.36 9.73
N TRP A 112 -11.06 -0.57 10.08
CA TRP A 112 -10.63 -0.82 11.46
C TRP A 112 -10.07 0.44 12.15
N LEU A 113 -9.33 1.28 11.40
CA LEU A 113 -8.77 2.53 11.89
C LEU A 113 -9.87 3.58 12.19
N SER A 114 -10.96 3.55 11.42
CA SER A 114 -12.09 4.47 11.52
C SER A 114 -13.16 4.00 12.51
N ASP A 115 -13.14 2.72 12.90
CA ASP A 115 -14.02 2.19 13.94
C ASP A 115 -13.69 2.84 15.30
N PRO A 116 -14.68 3.22 16.11
CA PRO A 116 -14.48 3.79 17.44
C PRO A 116 -13.67 2.91 18.41
#